data_AF-A0AAD7Y8N3-F1
#
_entry.id   AF-A0AAD7Y8N3-F1
#
_cell.length_a   1.000
_cell.length_b   1.000
_cell.length_c   1.000
_cell.angle_alpha   90.00
_cell.angle_beta   90.00
_cell.angle_gamma   90.00
#
_symmetry.space_group_name_H-M   'P 1'
#
loop_
_entity.id
_entity.type
_entity.pdbx_description
1 polymer ?
#
loop_
_entity_poly.entity_id
_entity_poly.type
_entity_poly.pdbx_seq_one_letter_code
_entity_poly.pdbx_strand_id
1 'polypeptide(L)'
;MRDGLKKETREEIIKKYPDPENFNTTAPSLNPEIKAIMSEASIRRDNRLVIRQKFTGKVLTAIGKAMTSVMKGNFNSKQLIEYLSDAAKITTDIYHQDLLSRKYFALAGTSSLVKDAIKNEKSDEMLFGSACSEKIKLAQTIQRTGAQIKEKQKNFRSPLPPQQKPRSGQHQYRQPAKSYLRSHKKRQVQQRRRSPPRKQRHN
;
A
#
# COMPACT_ATOMS: atom_id res chain seq x y z
N MET A 1 -3.87 19.17 22.32
CA MET A 1 -4.68 17.98 22.65
C MET A 1 -3.77 16.76 22.70
N ARG A 2 -3.52 16.16 23.89
CA ARG A 2 -2.61 15.00 24.04
C ARG A 2 -3.34 13.66 24.20
N ASP A 3 -4.50 13.64 24.83
CA ASP A 3 -5.17 12.38 25.23
C ASP A 3 -6.39 11.98 24.36
N GLY A 4 -6.71 12.76 23.33
CA GLY A 4 -7.85 12.49 22.44
C GLY A 4 -9.20 12.34 23.17
N LEU A 5 -10.23 11.87 22.46
CA LEU A 5 -11.54 11.58 23.06
C LEU A 5 -11.53 10.23 23.77
N LYS A 6 -12.23 10.12 24.91
CA LYS A 6 -12.51 8.83 25.57
C LYS A 6 -13.37 7.94 24.66
N LYS A 7 -13.27 6.62 24.86
CA LYS A 7 -14.01 5.63 24.06
C LYS A 7 -15.53 5.85 24.14
N GLU A 8 -16.04 6.06 25.35
CA GLU A 8 -17.46 6.33 25.64
C GLU A 8 -17.98 7.51 24.81
N THR A 9 -17.27 8.65 24.85
CA THR A 9 -17.64 9.85 24.09
C THR A 9 -17.64 9.60 22.57
N ARG A 10 -16.73 8.78 22.06
CA ARG A 10 -16.73 8.42 20.63
C ARG A 10 -17.96 7.61 20.26
N GLU A 11 -18.34 6.65 21.10
CA GLU A 11 -19.52 5.80 20.88
C GLU A 11 -20.82 6.60 20.95
N GLU A 12 -20.92 7.54 21.89
CA GLU A 12 -22.04 8.48 21.98
C GLU A 12 -22.18 9.34 20.71
N ILE A 13 -21.08 9.90 20.20
CA ILE A 13 -21.08 10.69 18.97
C ILE A 13 -21.51 9.82 17.78
N ILE A 14 -20.98 8.60 17.66
CA ILE A 14 -21.34 7.68 16.56
C ILE A 14 -22.85 7.40 16.57
N LYS A 15 -23.45 7.19 17.74
CA LYS A 15 -24.90 6.96 17.89
C LYS A 15 -25.73 8.22 17.56
N LYS A 16 -25.24 9.41 17.95
CA LYS A 16 -25.92 10.70 17.72
C LYS A 16 -26.03 11.08 16.24
N TYR A 17 -25.09 10.61 15.42
CA TYR A 17 -25.02 10.92 13.99
C TYR A 17 -25.11 9.64 13.13
N PRO A 18 -26.31 9.01 13.05
CA PRO A 18 -26.51 7.86 12.16
C PRO A 18 -26.33 8.26 10.69
N ASP A 19 -25.98 7.28 9.86
CA ASP A 19 -25.81 7.53 8.42
C ASP A 19 -27.17 7.86 7.78
N PRO A 20 -27.23 8.90 6.93
CA PRO A 20 -28.43 9.20 6.16
C PRO A 20 -28.65 8.14 5.05
N GLU A 21 -29.91 7.88 4.68
CA GLU A 21 -30.28 6.83 3.72
C GLU A 21 -29.59 6.98 2.35
N ASN A 22 -29.36 8.22 1.92
CA ASN A 22 -28.81 8.55 0.61
C ASN A 22 -27.28 8.67 0.59
N PHE A 23 -26.60 8.59 1.74
CA PHE A 23 -25.16 8.80 1.81
C PHE A 23 -24.51 7.93 2.89
N ASN A 24 -23.85 6.87 2.42
CA ASN A 24 -23.17 5.93 3.29
C ASN A 24 -21.78 6.45 3.69
N THR A 25 -21.61 6.81 4.97
CA THR A 25 -20.31 7.23 5.53
C THR A 25 -19.54 6.09 6.19
N THR A 26 -20.03 4.86 6.03
CA THR A 26 -19.37 3.68 6.59
C THR A 26 -18.08 3.40 5.85
N ALA A 27 -16.99 3.29 6.62
CA ALA A 27 -15.70 2.88 6.10
C ALA A 27 -15.78 1.47 5.47
N PRO A 28 -15.31 1.27 4.23
CA PRO A 28 -15.36 -0.03 3.56
C PRO A 28 -14.61 -1.12 4.33
N SER A 29 -15.16 -2.33 4.31
CA SER A 29 -14.56 -3.50 4.95
C SER A 29 -13.37 -4.02 4.15
N LEU A 30 -12.38 -4.59 4.84
CA LEU A 30 -11.23 -5.19 4.17
C LEU A 30 -11.65 -6.49 3.46
N ASN A 31 -11.23 -6.64 2.20
CA ASN A 31 -11.42 -7.85 1.40
C ASN A 31 -10.83 -9.09 2.09
N PRO A 32 -11.59 -10.19 2.29
CA PRO A 32 -11.11 -11.41 2.96
C PRO A 32 -9.83 -11.99 2.37
N GLU A 33 -9.72 -11.99 1.05
CA GLU A 33 -8.56 -12.46 0.29
C GLU A 33 -7.30 -11.63 0.56
N ILE A 34 -7.45 -10.32 0.76
CA ILE A 34 -6.34 -9.43 1.13
C ILE A 34 -6.03 -9.58 2.61
N LYS A 35 -7.06 -9.69 3.46
CA LYS A 35 -6.91 -9.92 4.89
C LYS A 35 -6.15 -11.22 5.19
N ALA A 36 -6.39 -12.28 4.42
CA ALA A 36 -5.75 -13.59 4.61
C ALA A 36 -4.22 -13.57 4.41
N ILE A 37 -3.70 -12.62 3.62
CA ILE A 37 -2.26 -12.49 3.33
C ILE A 37 -1.58 -11.37 4.13
N MET A 38 -2.35 -10.56 4.86
CA MET A 38 -1.81 -9.50 5.71
C MET A 38 -1.32 -10.06 7.05
N SER A 39 -0.22 -9.50 7.56
CA SER A 39 0.21 -9.79 8.92
C SER A 39 -0.78 -9.21 9.95
N GLU A 40 -0.84 -9.81 11.14
CA GLU A 40 -1.69 -9.29 12.22
C GLU A 40 -1.41 -7.82 12.56
N ALA A 41 -0.13 -7.42 12.52
CA ALA A 41 0.26 -6.04 12.76
C ALA A 41 -0.35 -5.09 11.72
N SER A 42 -0.39 -5.50 10.45
CA SER A 42 -1.03 -4.74 9.38
C SER A 42 -2.55 -4.72 9.52
N ILE A 43 -3.18 -5.83 9.94
CA ILE A 43 -4.62 -5.87 10.25
C ILE A 43 -4.97 -4.93 11.41
N ARG A 44 -4.20 -4.96 12.51
CA ARG A 44 -4.37 -4.05 13.65
C ARG A 44 -4.22 -2.58 13.23
N ARG A 45 -3.31 -2.28 12.29
CA ARG A 45 -3.16 -0.94 11.72
C ARG A 45 -4.40 -0.54 10.91
N ASP A 46 -4.88 -1.40 10.01
CA ASP A 46 -6.09 -1.12 9.21
C ASP A 46 -7.30 -0.89 10.10
N ASN A 47 -7.51 -1.70 11.15
CA ASN A 47 -8.61 -1.52 12.10
C ASN A 47 -8.60 -0.12 12.75
N ARG A 48 -7.42 0.44 13.05
CA ARG A 48 -7.31 1.81 13.58
C ARG A 48 -7.70 2.86 12.54
N LEU A 49 -7.33 2.63 11.28
CA LEU A 49 -7.71 3.49 10.16
C LEU A 49 -9.21 3.41 9.86
N VAL A 50 -9.82 2.23 9.96
CA VAL A 50 -11.28 2.04 9.86
C VAL A 50 -11.99 2.87 10.91
N ILE A 51 -11.55 2.83 12.17
CA ILE A 51 -12.16 3.62 13.25
C ILE A 51 -12.05 5.12 12.96
N ARG A 52 -10.87 5.58 12.50
CA ARG A 52 -10.66 6.97 12.12
C ARG A 52 -11.59 7.39 10.98
N GLN A 53 -11.63 6.60 9.90
CA GLN A 53 -12.45 6.87 8.72
C GLN A 53 -13.94 6.89 9.07
N LYS A 54 -14.42 5.95 9.91
CA LYS A 54 -15.79 5.98 10.44
C LYS A 54 -16.07 7.27 11.19
N PHE A 55 -15.15 7.73 12.04
CA PHE A 55 -15.32 8.97 12.79
C PHE A 55 -15.36 10.19 11.86
N THR A 56 -14.50 10.25 10.84
CA THR A 56 -14.54 11.28 9.78
C THR A 56 -15.89 11.29 9.06
N GLY A 57 -16.48 10.13 8.77
CA GLY A 57 -17.83 10.01 8.24
C GLY A 57 -18.89 10.66 9.15
N LYS A 58 -18.81 10.42 10.47
CA LYS A 58 -19.72 11.03 11.45
C LYS A 58 -19.57 12.54 11.56
N VAL A 59 -18.36 13.07 11.38
CA VAL A 59 -18.14 14.53 11.28
C VAL A 59 -18.91 15.10 10.09
N LEU A 60 -18.87 14.43 8.93
CA LEU A 60 -19.58 14.88 7.73
C LEU A 60 -21.11 14.88 7.93
N THR A 61 -21.66 13.85 8.57
CA THR A 61 -23.07 13.82 8.97
C THR A 61 -23.43 14.97 9.92
N ALA A 62 -22.57 15.26 10.91
CA ALA A 62 -22.78 16.36 11.85
C ALA A 62 -22.78 17.72 11.14
N ILE A 63 -21.87 17.94 10.19
CA ILE A 63 -21.83 19.14 9.34
C ILE A 63 -23.12 19.26 8.52
N GLY A 64 -23.59 18.17 7.89
CA GLY A 64 -24.84 18.16 7.13
C GLY A 64 -26.06 18.52 7.98
N LYS A 65 -26.15 18.00 9.21
CA LYS A 65 -27.21 18.37 10.17
C LYS A 65 -27.11 19.85 10.58
N ALA A 66 -25.91 20.36 10.83
CA ALA A 66 -25.70 21.77 11.17
C ALA A 66 -26.13 22.67 10.00
N MET A 67 -25.70 22.35 8.78
CA MET A 67 -26.06 23.09 7.57
C MET A 67 -27.58 23.10 7.33
N THR A 68 -28.24 21.95 7.50
CA THR A 68 -29.70 21.83 7.40
C THR A 68 -30.41 22.67 8.46
N SER A 69 -29.87 22.73 9.69
CA SER A 69 -30.43 23.53 10.78
C SER A 69 -30.32 25.03 10.49
N VAL A 70 -29.19 25.46 9.91
CA VAL A 70 -28.98 26.85 9.46
C VAL A 70 -29.97 27.21 8.36
N MET A 71 -30.13 26.34 7.36
CA MET A 71 -31.04 26.57 6.23
C MET A 71 -32.52 26.60 6.64
N LYS A 72 -32.92 25.81 7.65
CA LYS A 72 -34.28 25.80 8.18
C LYS A 72 -34.58 26.98 9.10
N GLY A 73 -33.55 27.57 9.71
CA GLY A 73 -33.71 28.76 10.52
C GLY A 73 -33.90 30.02 9.67
N ASN A 74 -34.50 31.07 10.24
CA ASN A 74 -34.56 32.39 9.61
C ASN A 74 -33.21 33.14 9.72
N PHE A 75 -32.10 32.42 9.59
CA PHE A 75 -30.75 33.00 9.63
C PHE A 75 -30.27 33.24 8.21
N ASN A 76 -30.23 34.50 7.78
CA ASN A 76 -29.58 34.86 6.52
C ASN A 76 -28.04 34.84 6.70
N SER A 77 -27.47 33.63 6.78
CA SER A 77 -26.07 33.41 7.16
C SER A 77 -25.28 32.70 6.05
N LYS A 78 -25.26 33.32 4.86
CA LYS A 78 -24.49 32.85 3.70
C LYS A 78 -23.05 32.46 4.06
N GLN A 79 -22.39 33.28 4.89
CA GLN A 79 -21.03 33.05 5.36
C GLN A 79 -20.91 31.78 6.23
N LEU A 80 -21.90 31.48 7.08
CA LEU A 80 -21.90 30.27 7.89
C LEU A 80 -22.10 29.02 7.02
N ILE A 81 -22.97 29.11 6.01
CA ILE A 81 -23.16 28.02 5.03
C ILE A 81 -21.86 27.78 4.25
N GLU A 82 -21.15 28.84 3.87
CA GLU A 82 -19.85 28.76 3.21
C GLU A 82 -18.81 28.05 4.10
N TYR A 83 -18.69 28.43 5.37
CA TYR A 83 -17.80 27.76 6.33
C TYR A 83 -18.12 26.27 6.53
N LEU A 84 -19.41 25.93 6.65
CA LEU A 84 -19.84 24.54 6.77
C LEU A 84 -19.59 23.76 5.48
N SER A 85 -19.77 24.38 4.32
CA SER A 85 -19.49 23.79 3.00
C SER A 85 -18.01 23.47 2.84
N ASP A 86 -17.13 24.40 3.18
CA ASP A 86 -15.69 24.19 3.08
C ASP A 86 -15.20 23.14 4.10
N ALA A 87 -15.74 23.15 5.32
CA ALA A 87 -15.49 22.09 6.30
C ALA A 87 -15.93 20.71 5.77
N ALA A 88 -17.09 20.61 5.10
CA ALA A 88 -17.58 19.37 4.49
C ALA A 88 -16.65 18.89 3.36
N LYS A 89 -16.20 19.79 2.48
CA LYS A 89 -15.26 19.46 1.39
C LYS A 89 -13.94 18.93 1.93
N ILE A 90 -13.33 19.62 2.89
CA ILE A 90 -12.06 19.21 3.51
C ILE A 90 -12.23 17.87 4.22
N THR A 91 -13.33 17.68 4.97
CA THR A 91 -13.61 16.41 5.66
C THR A 91 -13.80 15.26 4.67
N THR A 92 -14.45 15.51 3.53
CA THR A 92 -14.63 14.53 2.46
C THR A 92 -13.29 14.15 1.83
N ASP A 93 -12.41 15.12 1.60
CA ASP A 93 -11.06 14.85 1.10
C ASP A 93 -10.25 14.01 2.10
N ILE A 94 -10.29 14.34 3.40
CA ILE A 94 -9.64 13.53 4.46
C ILE A 94 -10.18 12.10 4.45
N TYR A 95 -11.49 11.92 4.31
CA TYR A 95 -12.10 10.59 4.23
C TYR A 95 -11.58 9.79 3.04
N HIS A 96 -11.44 10.45 1.88
CA HIS A 96 -10.89 9.84 0.68
C HIS A 96 -9.38 9.53 0.81
N GLN A 97 -8.60 10.43 1.39
CA GLN A 97 -7.18 10.19 1.67
C GLN A 97 -6.96 9.02 2.65
N ASP A 98 -7.85 8.87 3.63
CA ASP A 98 -7.88 7.71 4.53
C ASP A 98 -8.13 6.41 3.75
N LEU A 99 -9.07 6.42 2.80
CA LEU A 99 -9.34 5.28 1.92
C LEU A 99 -8.10 4.90 1.09
N LEU A 100 -7.44 5.88 0.48
CA LEU A 100 -6.22 5.66 -0.32
C LEU A 100 -5.08 5.12 0.54
N SER A 101 -4.90 5.68 1.74
CA SER A 101 -3.89 5.22 2.70
C SER A 101 -4.13 3.75 3.08
N ARG A 102 -5.39 3.38 3.35
CA ARG A 102 -5.77 1.99 3.64
C ARG A 102 -5.46 1.06 2.48
N LYS A 103 -5.84 1.43 1.25
CA LYS A 103 -5.49 0.65 0.03
C LYS A 103 -3.99 0.46 -0.11
N TYR A 104 -3.22 1.53 0.05
CA TYR A 104 -1.76 1.50 -0.06
C TYR A 104 -1.14 0.54 0.96
N PHE A 105 -1.52 0.64 2.24
CA PHE A 105 -0.97 -0.23 3.28
C PHE A 105 -1.43 -1.69 3.14
N ALA A 106 -2.67 -1.93 2.74
CA ALA A 106 -3.18 -3.27 2.50
C ALA A 106 -2.45 -3.96 1.33
N LEU A 107 -2.05 -3.19 0.31
CA LEU A 107 -1.26 -3.70 -0.80
C LEU A 107 0.22 -3.90 -0.48
N ALA A 108 0.79 -3.32 0.58
CA ALA A 108 2.24 -3.35 0.81
C ALA A 108 2.86 -4.77 0.75
N GLY A 109 2.16 -5.79 1.28
CA GLY A 109 2.61 -7.19 1.31
C GLY A 109 2.19 -8.06 0.13
N THR A 110 1.49 -7.53 -0.88
CA THR A 110 0.94 -8.33 -1.99
C THR A 110 1.89 -8.41 -3.18
N SER A 111 1.73 -9.43 -4.02
CA SER A 111 2.52 -9.60 -5.24
C SER A 111 2.22 -8.49 -6.26
N SER A 112 3.17 -8.19 -7.15
CA SER A 112 2.96 -7.18 -8.20
C SER A 112 1.73 -7.47 -9.06
N LEU A 113 1.49 -8.74 -9.39
CA LEU A 113 0.30 -9.18 -10.12
C LEU A 113 -0.99 -8.80 -9.40
N VAL A 114 -1.09 -9.09 -8.10
CA VAL A 114 -2.29 -8.76 -7.31
C VAL A 114 -2.44 -7.24 -7.20
N LYS A 115 -1.34 -6.52 -6.95
CA LYS A 115 -1.34 -5.04 -6.91
C LYS A 115 -1.89 -4.45 -8.20
N ASP A 116 -1.36 -4.86 -9.34
CA ASP A 116 -1.75 -4.31 -10.64
C ASP A 116 -3.20 -4.65 -11.01
N ALA A 117 -3.70 -5.81 -10.58
CA ALA A 117 -5.08 -6.22 -10.82
C ALA A 117 -6.11 -5.38 -10.07
N ILE A 118 -5.79 -4.86 -8.86
CA ILE A 118 -6.79 -4.26 -7.98
C ILE A 118 -6.50 -2.84 -7.49
N LYS A 119 -5.31 -2.28 -7.73
CA LYS A 119 -4.90 -0.96 -7.20
C LYS A 119 -5.82 0.21 -7.59
N ASN A 120 -6.40 0.15 -8.79
CA ASN A 120 -7.24 1.20 -9.34
C ASN A 120 -8.75 0.91 -9.19
N GLU A 121 -9.11 -0.18 -8.51
CA GLU A 121 -10.52 -0.52 -8.35
C GLU A 121 -11.23 0.48 -7.46
N LYS A 122 -12.46 0.80 -7.85
CA LYS A 122 -13.35 1.62 -7.03
C LYS A 122 -13.75 0.83 -5.79
N SER A 123 -13.79 1.51 -4.66
CA SER A 123 -14.30 0.91 -3.43
C SER A 123 -15.82 0.95 -3.45
N ASP A 124 -16.43 -0.12 -2.96
CA ASP A 124 -17.84 -0.20 -2.63
C ASP A 124 -17.96 -0.45 -1.11
N GLU A 125 -18.79 -1.39 -0.67
CA GLU A 125 -18.80 -1.89 0.70
C GLU A 125 -17.46 -2.52 1.11
N MET A 126 -16.66 -2.94 0.12
CA MET A 126 -15.35 -3.54 0.25
C MET A 126 -14.25 -2.59 -0.22
N LEU A 127 -13.10 -2.63 0.45
CA LEU A 127 -11.98 -1.70 0.23
C LEU A 127 -11.49 -1.72 -1.23
N PHE A 128 -11.42 -2.90 -1.86
CA PHE A 128 -11.00 -3.09 -3.26
C PHE A 128 -12.16 -3.48 -4.18
N GLY A 129 -13.41 -3.28 -3.74
CA GLY A 129 -14.58 -3.72 -4.47
C GLY A 129 -14.95 -5.18 -4.21
N SER A 130 -16.22 -5.50 -4.37
CA SER A 130 -16.78 -6.86 -4.34
C SER A 130 -16.19 -7.78 -5.43
N ALA A 131 -15.85 -7.21 -6.59
CA ALA A 131 -15.25 -7.94 -7.71
C ALA A 131 -13.74 -8.26 -7.53
N CYS A 132 -13.12 -7.88 -6.41
CA CYS A 132 -11.67 -8.05 -6.18
C CYS A 132 -11.20 -9.50 -6.37
N SER A 133 -11.94 -10.47 -5.83
CA SER A 133 -11.64 -11.90 -5.98
C SER A 133 -11.64 -12.37 -7.44
N GLU A 134 -12.59 -11.90 -8.25
CA GLU A 134 -12.68 -12.23 -9.67
C GLU A 134 -11.51 -11.66 -10.46
N LYS A 135 -11.12 -10.41 -10.16
CA LYS A 135 -9.99 -9.77 -10.83
C LYS A 135 -8.66 -10.44 -10.53
N ILE A 136 -8.45 -10.87 -9.28
CA ILE A 136 -7.25 -11.62 -8.90
C ILE A 136 -7.18 -12.95 -9.66
N LYS A 137 -8.29 -13.70 -9.73
CA LYS A 137 -8.36 -14.96 -10.49
C LYS A 137 -8.10 -14.73 -11.97
N LEU A 138 -8.72 -13.72 -12.56
CA LEU A 138 -8.53 -13.36 -13.96
C LEU A 138 -7.07 -13.01 -14.26
N ALA A 139 -6.43 -12.20 -13.41
CA ALA A 139 -5.01 -11.86 -13.56
C ALA A 139 -4.10 -13.09 -13.47
N GLN A 140 -4.37 -14.03 -12.56
CA GLN A 140 -3.63 -15.29 -12.45
C GLN A 140 -3.82 -16.17 -13.70
N THR A 141 -5.04 -16.27 -14.23
CA THR A 141 -5.33 -17.01 -15.46
C THR A 141 -4.59 -16.42 -16.65
N ILE A 142 -4.63 -15.09 -16.82
CA ILE A 142 -3.88 -14.39 -17.88
C ILE A 142 -2.38 -14.68 -17.77
N GLN A 143 -1.81 -14.62 -16.56
CA GLN A 143 -0.39 -14.92 -16.36
C GLN A 143 -0.03 -16.36 -16.75
N ARG A 144 -0.86 -17.34 -16.36
CA ARG A 144 -0.66 -18.76 -16.73
C ARG A 144 -0.74 -18.98 -18.23
N THR A 145 -1.77 -18.45 -18.89
CA THR A 145 -1.95 -18.55 -20.34
C THR A 145 -0.79 -17.87 -21.09
N GLY A 146 -0.36 -16.69 -20.64
CA GLY A 146 0.79 -15.99 -21.22
C GLY A 146 2.11 -16.77 -21.09
N ALA A 147 2.34 -17.47 -19.98
CA ALA A 147 3.50 -18.31 -19.79
C ALA A 147 3.51 -19.49 -20.79
N GLN A 148 2.37 -20.16 -20.99
CA GLN A 148 2.24 -21.26 -21.96
C GLN A 148 2.49 -20.82 -23.40
N ILE A 149 2.03 -19.62 -23.79
CA ILE A 149 2.30 -19.04 -25.12
C ILE A 149 3.81 -18.82 -25.30
N LYS A 150 4.48 -18.27 -24.29
CA LYS A 150 5.93 -17.99 -24.33
C LYS A 150 6.78 -19.25 -24.37
N GLU A 151 6.36 -20.31 -23.68
CA GLU A 151 7.04 -21.62 -23.75
C GLU A 151 6.93 -22.24 -25.14
N LYS A 152 5.75 -22.20 -25.77
CA LYS A 152 5.57 -22.67 -27.14
C LYS A 152 6.46 -21.91 -28.13
N GLN A 153 6.72 -20.61 -27.93
CA GLN A 153 7.64 -19.84 -28.77
C GLN A 153 9.12 -20.26 -28.66
N LYS A 154 9.58 -20.75 -27.50
CA LYS A 154 10.97 -21.22 -27.35
C LYS A 154 11.24 -22.51 -28.12
N ASN A 155 10.23 -23.35 -28.31
CA ASN A 155 10.36 -24.62 -29.03
C ASN A 155 10.45 -24.45 -30.56
N PHE A 156 10.29 -23.24 -31.10
CA PHE A 156 10.55 -22.93 -32.52
C PHE A 156 11.99 -22.49 -32.80
N ARG A 157 12.88 -22.44 -31.80
CA ARG A 157 14.31 -22.26 -32.04
C ARG A 157 14.94 -23.63 -32.26
N SER A 158 15.11 -24.00 -33.52
CA SER A 158 15.83 -25.18 -33.96
C SER A 158 17.19 -25.28 -33.23
N PRO A 159 17.64 -26.48 -32.82
CA PRO A 159 18.99 -26.63 -32.28
C PRO A 159 20.01 -26.22 -33.35
N LEU A 160 20.90 -25.29 -33.01
CA LEU A 160 22.11 -25.06 -33.80
C LEU A 160 22.89 -26.38 -33.87
N PRO A 161 23.37 -26.81 -35.05
CA PRO A 161 24.10 -28.06 -35.18
C PRO A 161 25.38 -28.05 -34.31
N PRO A 162 25.81 -29.20 -33.77
CA PRO A 162 26.97 -29.25 -32.90
C PRO A 162 28.22 -28.81 -33.67
N GLN A 163 28.86 -27.73 -33.22
CA GLN A 163 30.21 -27.37 -33.69
C GLN A 163 31.18 -28.46 -33.27
N GLN A 164 31.56 -29.31 -34.23
CA GLN A 164 32.65 -30.26 -34.06
C GLN A 164 33.95 -29.48 -33.85
N LYS A 165 34.56 -29.63 -32.67
CA LYS A 165 35.92 -29.13 -32.42
C LYS A 165 36.90 -29.95 -33.27
N PRO A 166 37.82 -29.33 -34.04
CA PRO A 166 38.84 -30.08 -34.73
C PRO A 166 39.78 -30.73 -33.71
N ARG A 167 39.98 -32.03 -33.91
CA ARG A 167 40.86 -32.89 -33.12
C ARG A 167 42.27 -32.74 -33.69
N SER A 168 43.05 -31.78 -33.19
CA SER A 168 44.48 -31.67 -33.52
C SER A 168 45.32 -32.50 -32.55
N GLY A 169 46.22 -33.28 -33.14
CA GLY A 169 46.97 -34.36 -32.51
C GLY A 169 48.06 -33.94 -31.52
N GLN A 170 48.56 -34.98 -30.87
CA GLN A 170 49.70 -34.99 -29.95
C GLN A 170 50.93 -34.31 -30.56
N HIS A 171 51.53 -33.34 -29.86
CA HIS A 171 52.98 -33.13 -29.87
C HIS A 171 53.44 -32.80 -28.44
N GLN A 172 54.16 -33.76 -27.85
CA GLN A 172 54.99 -33.56 -26.66
C GLN A 172 56.23 -32.76 -27.06
N TYR A 173 56.46 -31.61 -26.41
CA TYR A 173 57.79 -31.06 -26.24
C TYR A 173 57.94 -30.46 -24.83
N ARG A 174 59.08 -30.79 -24.21
CA ARG A 174 59.55 -30.39 -22.87
C ARG A 174 59.79 -28.87 -22.75
N GLN A 175 59.30 -28.28 -21.62
CA GLN A 175 59.89 -27.28 -20.69
C GLN A 175 60.59 -25.98 -21.23
N PRO A 176 60.86 -24.90 -20.44
CA PRO A 176 60.78 -24.70 -18.99
C PRO A 176 60.07 -23.40 -18.50
N ALA A 177 60.06 -23.23 -17.17
CA ALA A 177 59.39 -22.20 -16.37
C ALA A 177 59.93 -20.75 -16.48
N LYS A 178 59.03 -19.75 -16.30
CA LYS A 178 59.24 -18.41 -15.71
C LYS A 178 57.89 -17.96 -15.10
N SER A 179 57.72 -17.94 -13.77
CA SER A 179 57.95 -16.84 -12.82
C SER A 179 57.25 -15.51 -13.13
N TYR A 180 56.76 -14.84 -12.07
CA TYR A 180 56.13 -13.50 -12.00
C TYR A 180 54.61 -13.50 -12.31
N LEU A 181 53.66 -13.08 -11.46
CA LEU A 181 53.64 -12.33 -10.21
C LEU A 181 52.42 -12.75 -9.37
N ARG A 182 52.65 -12.98 -8.07
CA ARG A 182 51.63 -13.12 -7.03
C ARG A 182 51.75 -11.90 -6.11
N SER A 183 50.78 -10.99 -6.15
CA SER A 183 50.80 -9.71 -5.45
C SER A 183 49.38 -9.11 -5.58
N HIS A 184 48.55 -8.83 -4.57
CA HIS A 184 48.76 -8.47 -3.17
C HIS A 184 47.51 -8.85 -2.34
N LYS A 185 47.74 -9.38 -1.13
CA LYS A 185 46.80 -9.32 -0.01
C LYS A 185 47.61 -8.90 1.21
N LYS A 186 47.36 -7.70 1.76
CA LYS A 186 47.42 -7.37 3.20
C LYS A 186 47.10 -5.88 3.45
N ARG A 187 46.03 -5.65 4.23
CA ARG A 187 46.00 -4.98 5.55
C ARG A 187 46.22 -3.46 5.54
N GLN A 188 45.16 -2.73 5.89
CA GLN A 188 45.27 -1.67 6.90
C GLN A 188 44.13 -1.81 7.91
N VAL A 189 44.55 -2.15 9.13
CA VAL A 189 43.83 -1.89 10.38
C VAL A 189 44.35 -0.54 10.88
N GLN A 190 43.48 0.19 11.58
CA GLN A 190 43.79 1.25 12.54
C GLN A 190 43.63 2.70 12.02
N GLN A 191 42.45 3.28 12.24
CA GLN A 191 42.32 4.50 13.05
C GLN A 191 40.92 4.59 13.67
N ARG A 192 40.88 4.43 15.00
CA ARG A 192 39.78 4.84 15.89
C ARG A 192 39.87 6.34 16.11
N ARG A 193 38.72 6.94 16.50
CA ARG A 193 38.46 8.25 17.15
C ARG A 193 37.85 9.27 16.18
N ARG A 194 36.72 9.94 16.44
CA ARG A 194 35.88 10.16 17.64
C ARG A 194 34.50 10.65 17.16
N SER A 195 33.41 10.18 17.78
CA SER A 195 32.08 10.75 17.66
C SER A 195 31.94 11.97 18.62
N PRO A 196 31.26 13.06 18.24
CA PRO A 196 30.95 14.13 19.18
C PRO A 196 29.74 13.79 20.08
N PRO A 197 29.72 14.22 21.35
CA PRO A 197 28.67 13.88 22.30
C PRO A 197 27.42 14.76 22.18
N ARG A 198 26.29 14.10 22.40
CA ARG A 198 24.93 14.63 22.57
C ARG A 198 24.82 15.43 23.88
N LYS A 199 24.53 16.73 23.82
CA LYS A 199 24.15 17.52 25.01
C LYS A 199 22.67 17.29 25.33
N GLN A 200 22.39 16.82 26.55
CA GLN A 200 21.08 16.89 27.20
C GLN A 200 20.96 18.17 28.03
N ARG A 201 19.70 18.55 28.27
CA ARG A 201 19.18 19.80 28.84
C ARG A 201 19.34 19.92 30.36
N HIS A 202 19.39 21.16 30.84
CA HIS A 202 18.68 21.76 31.98
C HIS A 202 18.78 23.29 31.77
N ASN A 203 17.80 24.16 31.98
CA ASN A 203 16.61 24.18 32.84
C ASN A 203 15.30 24.35 32.07
#